data_AF-A0A7S3N1X1-F1
#
_entry.id   AF-A0A7S3N1X1-F1
#
_cell.length_a   1.000
_cell.length_b   1.000
_cell.length_c   1.000
_cell.angle_alpha   90.00
_cell.angle_beta   90.00
_cell.angle_gamma   90.00
#
_symmetry.space_group_name_H-M   'P 1'
#
loop_
_entity.id
_entity.type
_entity.pdbx_description
1 polymer ?
#
loop_
_entity_poly.entity_id
_entity_poly.type
_entity_poly.pdbx_seq_one_letter_code
_entity_poly.pdbx_strand_id
1 'polypeptide(L)'
;MDLFKDLCDHLAQADFQAAQSEFLQKHADKFEDTDENKLEYTDIHQQYVYILDEVLEANLKSKYSDDQITAFNEHFQANFKDYEKVNDVVVETLFGFLDFAQFKKQ
;
A
#
# COMPACT_ATOMS: atom_id res chain seq x y z
N MET A 1 2.68 17.55 4.15
CA MET A 1 3.72 16.63 4.66
C MET A 1 3.28 15.88 5.90
N ASP A 2 2.50 16.48 6.81
CA ASP A 2 2.08 15.80 8.06
C ASP A 2 1.27 14.53 7.78
N LEU A 3 0.36 14.58 6.80
CA LEU A 3 -0.41 13.40 6.37
C LEU A 3 0.50 12.23 5.97
N PHE A 4 1.56 12.47 5.19
CA PHE A 4 2.51 11.43 4.81
C PHE A 4 3.29 10.86 6.00
N LYS A 5 3.62 11.69 6.99
CA LYS A 5 4.29 11.21 8.22
C LYS A 5 3.36 10.32 9.04
N ASP A 6 2.10 10.72 9.20
CA ASP A 6 1.09 9.89 9.86
C ASP A 6 0.91 8.54 9.14
N LEU A 7 0.96 8.56 7.80
CA LEU A 7 0.97 7.37 6.95
C LEU A 7 2.21 6.49 7.19
N CYS A 8 3.39 7.09 7.26
CA CYS A 8 4.64 6.39 7.58
C CYS A 8 4.57 5.72 8.96
N ASP A 9 4.11 6.45 9.97
CA ASP A 9 3.99 5.96 11.33
C ASP A 9 2.99 4.81 11.42
N HIS A 10 1.86 4.92 10.70
CA HIS A 10 0.83 3.87 10.65
C HIS A 10 1.36 2.59 9.97
N LEU A 11 2.01 2.72 8.83
CA LEU A 11 2.60 1.58 8.10
C LEU A 11 3.74 0.94 8.89
N ALA A 12 4.46 1.68 9.72
CA ALA A 12 5.51 1.15 10.60
C ALA A 12 4.96 0.41 11.84
N GLN A 13 3.66 0.43 12.11
CA GLN A 13 3.08 -0.25 13.27
C GLN A 13 3.18 -1.77 13.13
N ALA A 14 3.60 -2.43 14.21
CA ALA A 14 3.79 -3.88 14.23
C ALA A 14 2.51 -4.65 13.89
N ASP A 15 1.34 -4.18 14.33
CA ASP A 15 0.06 -4.83 14.04
C ASP A 15 -0.29 -4.77 12.54
N PHE A 16 0.03 -3.66 11.88
CA PHE A 16 -0.15 -3.50 10.44
C PHE A 16 0.79 -4.43 9.67
N GLN A 17 2.07 -4.42 10.02
CA GLN A 17 3.09 -5.30 9.42
C GLN A 17 2.75 -6.79 9.62
N ALA A 18 2.23 -7.17 10.79
CA ALA A 18 1.77 -8.52 11.07
C ALA A 18 0.56 -8.90 10.20
N ALA A 19 -0.44 -8.02 10.09
CA ALA A 19 -1.61 -8.26 9.25
C ALA A 19 -1.25 -8.38 7.76
N GLN A 20 -0.34 -7.54 7.28
CA GLN A 20 0.24 -7.62 5.94
C GLN A 20 0.94 -8.97 5.72
N SER A 21 1.82 -9.36 6.64
CA SER A 21 2.57 -10.63 6.53
C SER A 21 1.63 -11.84 6.57
N GLU A 22 0.60 -11.82 7.41
CA GLU A 22 -0.41 -12.89 7.47
C GLU A 22 -1.20 -12.98 6.16
N PHE A 23 -1.59 -11.86 5.56
CA PHE A 23 -2.25 -11.84 4.26
C PHE A 23 -1.35 -12.44 3.18
N LEU A 24 -0.10 -11.97 3.06
CA LEU A 24 0.85 -12.48 2.07
C LEU A 24 1.10 -13.98 2.26
N GLN A 25 1.32 -14.44 3.50
CA GLN A 25 1.51 -15.88 3.78
C GLN A 25 0.30 -16.74 3.41
N LYS A 26 -0.93 -16.26 3.62
CA LYS A 26 -2.16 -16.98 3.24
C LYS A 26 -2.36 -17.13 1.73
N HIS A 27 -1.66 -16.32 0.95
CA HIS A 27 -1.76 -16.31 -0.50
C HIS A 27 -0.46 -16.74 -1.19
N ALA A 28 0.64 -16.91 -0.45
CA ALA A 28 1.95 -17.29 -0.95
C ALA A 28 1.95 -18.63 -1.69
N ASP A 29 1.13 -19.59 -1.26
CA ASP A 29 0.96 -20.89 -1.91
C ASP A 29 0.28 -20.80 -3.30
N LYS A 30 -0.38 -19.68 -3.58
CA LYS A 30 -1.06 -19.45 -4.86
C LYS A 30 -0.12 -18.88 -5.91
N PHE A 31 0.90 -18.12 -5.53
CA PHE A 31 1.84 -17.51 -6.48
C PHE A 31 2.83 -18.55 -7.01
N GLU A 32 2.73 -18.85 -8.30
CA GLU A 32 3.66 -19.73 -9.01
C GLU A 32 4.76 -18.89 -9.66
N ASP A 33 6.00 -19.40 -9.62
CA ASP A 33 7.17 -18.80 -10.28
C ASP A 33 7.17 -19.11 -11.79
N THR A 34 6.06 -18.76 -12.45
CA THR A 34 5.86 -18.89 -13.89
C THR A 34 5.51 -17.53 -14.48
N ASP A 35 5.90 -17.28 -15.74
CA ASP A 35 5.57 -16.05 -16.49
C ASP A 35 4.05 -15.89 -16.73
N GLU A 36 3.27 -16.98 -16.60
CA GLU A 36 1.81 -16.95 -16.76
C GLU A 36 1.13 -16.44 -15.48
N ASN A 37 0.42 -15.32 -15.60
CA ASN A 37 -0.40 -14.78 -14.51
C ASN A 37 -1.79 -15.42 -14.52
N LYS A 38 -2.18 -16.05 -13.42
CA LYS A 38 -3.55 -16.57 -13.23
C LYS A 38 -4.48 -15.42 -12.88
N LEU A 39 -5.75 -15.51 -13.31
CA LEU A 39 -6.80 -14.55 -12.92
C LEU A 39 -6.92 -14.42 -11.40
N GLU A 40 -6.69 -15.51 -10.66
CA GLU A 40 -6.66 -15.53 -9.20
C GLU A 40 -5.62 -14.58 -8.59
N TYR A 41 -4.54 -14.25 -9.31
CA TYR A 41 -3.53 -13.31 -8.81
C TYR A 41 -4.04 -11.88 -8.83
N THR A 42 -4.78 -11.52 -9.89
CA THR A 42 -5.45 -10.23 -10.00
C THR A 42 -6.48 -10.07 -8.90
N ASP A 43 -7.27 -11.11 -8.60
CA ASP A 43 -8.27 -11.07 -7.54
C ASP A 43 -7.65 -10.90 -6.14
N ILE A 44 -6.53 -11.60 -5.87
CA ILE A 44 -5.80 -11.46 -4.60
C ILE A 44 -5.18 -10.07 -4.48
N HIS A 45 -4.57 -9.55 -5.55
CA HIS A 45 -4.02 -8.20 -5.58
C HIS A 45 -5.11 -7.14 -5.35
N GLN A 46 -6.28 -7.28 -6.00
CA GLN A 46 -7.40 -6.35 -5.81
C GLN A 46 -7.94 -6.39 -4.37
N GLN A 47 -8.05 -7.58 -3.76
CA GLN A 47 -8.43 -7.70 -2.35
C GLN A 47 -7.41 -7.03 -1.44
N TYR A 48 -6.13 -7.17 -1.75
CA TYR A 48 -5.07 -6.57 -0.97
C TYR A 48 -5.05 -5.03 -1.08
N VAL A 49 -5.17 -4.48 -2.29
CA VAL A 49 -5.33 -3.04 -2.53
C VAL A 49 -6.55 -2.49 -1.82
N TYR A 50 -7.68 -3.21 -1.88
CA TYR A 50 -8.90 -2.79 -1.21
C TYR A 50 -8.74 -2.72 0.31
N ILE A 51 -8.14 -3.75 0.93
CA ILE A 51 -7.86 -3.74 2.38
C ILE A 51 -6.94 -2.57 2.74
N LEU A 52 -5.93 -2.30 1.92
CA LEU A 52 -5.01 -1.20 2.13
C LEU A 52 -5.71 0.15 2.04
N ASP A 53 -6.50 0.37 0.98
CA ASP A 53 -7.26 1.60 0.78
C ASP A 53 -8.23 1.83 1.94
N GLU A 54 -8.96 0.82 2.39
CA GLU A 54 -9.87 0.93 3.53
C GLU A 54 -9.14 1.29 4.83
N VAL A 55 -7.98 0.69 5.10
CA VAL A 55 -7.19 0.96 6.31
C VAL A 55 -6.60 2.37 6.27
N LEU A 56 -6.05 2.78 5.12
CA LEU A 56 -5.52 4.11 4.92
C LEU A 56 -6.62 5.16 4.99
N GLU A 57 -7.74 4.93 4.31
CA GLU A 57 -8.88 5.84 4.30
C GLU A 57 -9.49 5.98 5.70
N ALA A 58 -9.66 4.89 6.46
CA ALA A 58 -10.17 4.95 7.83
C ALA A 58 -9.21 5.71 8.77
N ASN A 59 -7.90 5.48 8.65
CA ASN A 59 -6.91 6.21 9.45
C ASN A 59 -6.92 7.71 9.10
N LEU A 60 -6.92 8.03 7.81
CA LEU A 60 -6.84 9.40 7.32
C LEU A 60 -8.12 10.19 7.59
N LYS A 61 -9.31 9.62 7.33
CA LYS A 61 -10.60 10.28 7.59
C LYS A 61 -10.88 10.53 9.07
N SER A 62 -10.19 9.82 9.96
CA SER A 62 -10.29 10.10 11.40
C SER A 62 -9.63 11.42 11.81
N LYS A 63 -8.71 11.95 10.98
CA LYS A 63 -7.88 13.14 11.29
C LYS A 63 -7.93 14.25 10.24
N TYR A 64 -8.25 13.93 9.00
CA TYR A 64 -8.20 14.82 7.84
C TYR A 64 -9.54 14.82 7.11
N SER A 65 -9.89 15.94 6.50
CA SER A 65 -11.08 16.01 5.64
C SER A 65 -10.85 15.35 4.28
N ASP A 66 -11.93 14.99 3.60
CA ASP A 66 -11.89 14.41 2.25
C ASP A 66 -11.12 15.32 1.25
N ASP A 67 -11.27 16.65 1.36
CA ASP A 67 -10.53 17.62 0.54
C ASP A 67 -9.02 17.56 0.81
N GLN A 68 -8.61 17.38 2.07
CA GLN A 68 -7.19 17.27 2.44
C GLN A 68 -6.58 15.97 1.92
N ILE A 69 -7.33 14.87 1.99
CA ILE A 69 -6.92 13.56 1.47
C ILE A 69 -6.80 13.62 -0.05
N THR A 70 -7.79 14.20 -0.73
CA THR A 70 -7.79 14.37 -2.19
C THR A 70 -6.60 15.21 -2.66
N ALA A 71 -6.39 16.38 -2.04
CA ALA A 71 -5.25 17.24 -2.36
C ALA A 71 -3.91 16.57 -2.08
N PHE A 72 -3.83 15.74 -1.02
CA PHE A 72 -2.65 14.94 -0.74
C PHE A 72 -2.38 13.91 -1.84
N ASN A 73 -3.38 13.16 -2.28
CA ASN A 73 -3.23 12.13 -3.32
C ASN A 73 -2.73 12.75 -4.63
N GLU A 74 -3.33 13.86 -5.07
CA GLU A 74 -2.89 14.58 -6.27
C GLU A 74 -1.44 15.06 -6.14
N HIS A 75 -1.08 15.64 -4.98
CA HIS A 75 0.27 16.12 -4.74
C HIS A 75 1.29 14.99 -4.63
N PHE A 76 0.93 13.87 -4.00
CA PHE A 76 1.76 12.68 -3.87
C PHE A 76 2.05 12.08 -5.24
N GLN A 77 1.03 11.92 -6.09
CA GLN A 77 1.19 11.40 -7.45
C GLN A 77 2.10 12.29 -8.30
N ALA A 78 1.96 13.61 -8.20
CA ALA A 78 2.78 14.55 -8.97
C ALA A 78 4.22 14.66 -8.46
N ASN A 79 4.47 14.42 -7.16
CA ASN A 79 5.75 14.72 -6.51
C ASN A 79 6.34 13.55 -5.73
N PHE A 80 6.00 12.29 -6.06
CA PHE A 80 6.38 11.11 -5.28
C PHE A 80 7.88 11.00 -4.99
N LYS A 81 8.75 11.47 -5.91
CA LYS A 81 10.22 11.50 -5.72
C LYS A 81 10.67 12.36 -4.55
N ASP A 82 9.89 13.36 -4.15
CA ASP A 82 10.18 14.16 -2.96
C ASP A 82 9.76 13.44 -1.68
N TYR A 83 8.72 12.62 -1.73
CA TYR A 83 8.30 11.75 -0.63
C TYR A 83 9.25 10.57 -0.44
N GLU A 84 9.79 10.03 -1.53
CA GLU A 84 10.81 8.97 -1.52
C GLU A 84 12.07 9.42 -0.76
N LYS A 85 12.46 10.70 -0.87
CA LYS A 85 13.57 11.28 -0.08
C LYS A 85 13.27 11.37 1.41
N VAL A 86 11.99 11.37 1.79
CA VAL A 86 11.56 11.43 3.19
C VAL A 86 11.51 10.04 3.79
N ASN A 87 10.91 9.09 3.09
CA ASN A 87 10.85 7.69 3.48
C ASN A 87 10.64 6.82 2.24
N ASP A 88 11.74 6.31 1.71
CA ASP A 88 11.80 5.46 0.51
C ASP A 88 11.05 4.16 0.72
N VAL A 89 11.25 3.50 1.87
CA VAL A 89 10.59 2.24 2.22
C VAL A 89 9.07 2.35 2.16
N VAL A 90 8.50 3.42 2.71
CA VAL A 90 7.04 3.64 2.70
C VAL A 90 6.54 3.91 1.29
N VAL A 91 7.27 4.68 0.50
CA VAL A 91 6.92 4.93 -0.90
C VAL A 91 6.98 3.64 -1.71
N GLU A 92 8.06 2.86 -1.61
CA GLU A 92 8.18 1.55 -2.24
C GLU A 92 7.08 0.59 -1.80
N THR A 93 6.72 0.60 -0.53
CA THR A 93 5.62 -0.22 0.01
C THR A 93 4.29 0.18 -0.65
N LEU A 94 3.97 1.48 -0.70
CA LEU A 94 2.77 2.01 -1.35
C LEU A 94 2.73 1.70 -2.85
N PHE A 95 3.87 1.83 -3.55
CA PHE A 95 3.97 1.49 -4.98
C PHE A 95 3.93 -0.02 -5.23
N GLY A 96 4.50 -0.83 -4.33
CA GLY A 96 4.45 -2.29 -4.38
C GLY A 96 3.02 -2.83 -4.30
N PHE A 97 2.10 -2.06 -3.70
CA PHE A 97 0.66 -2.35 -3.70
C PHE A 97 -0.04 -2.00 -5.01
N LEU A 98 0.49 -1.05 -5.77
CA LEU A 98 -0.10 -0.61 -7.03
C LEU A 98 0.50 -1.36 -8.24
N ASP A 99 1.74 -1.85 -8.10
CA ASP A 99 2.45 -2.62 -9.11
C ASP A 99 2.36 -4.12 -8.82
N PHE A 100 1.50 -4.79 -9.57
CA PHE A 100 1.31 -6.24 -9.53
C PHE A 100 2.62 -7.04 -9.68
N ALA A 101 3.58 -6.56 -10.47
CA ALA A 101 4.86 -7.23 -10.66
C ALA A 101 5.78 -7.12 -9.44
N GLN A 102 5.63 -6.07 -8.64
CA GLN A 102 6.30 -5.95 -7.34
C GLN A 102 5.57 -6.75 -6.26
N PHE A 103 4.24 -6.72 -6.24
CA PHE A 103 3.44 -7.52 -5.32
C PHE A 103 3.78 -9.02 -5.39
N LYS A 104 3.96 -9.58 -6.60
CA LYS A 104 4.37 -10.97 -6.79
C LYS A 104 5.77 -11.30 -6.21
N LYS A 105 6.63 -10.29 -6.02
CA LYS A 105 8.02 -10.45 -5.54
C LYS A 105 8.17 -10.27 -4.02
N GLN A 106 7.12 -9.82 -3.32
CA GLN A 106 7.12 -9.63 -1.88
C GLN A 106 6.96 -10.94 -1.10
#